data_AF-A0A1R4HN87-F1
#
_entry.id   AF-A0A1R4HN87-F1
#
_cell.length_a   1.000
_cell.length_b   1.000
_cell.length_c   1.000
_cell.angle_alpha   90.00
_cell.angle_beta   90.00
_cell.angle_gamma   90.00
#
_symmetry.space_group_name_H-M   'P 1'
#
loop_
_entity.id
_entity.type
_entity.pdbx_description
1 polymer ?
#
loop_
_entity_poly.entity_id
_entity_poly.type
_entity_poly.pdbx_seq_one_letter_code
_entity_poly.pdbx_strand_id
1 'polypeptide(L)'
;MTQIVSPSKRTAARVRAATPWAVAGVLLVVAAGLLMRFVLPGPIGALGPDEWWHGVAGLTRGSAPFAVAVFGAEIGGGFGAAACAAIAIALLLALRRPRDAAAVATAMVLGVGLSELLKAVVLRPRPWDQLYSSSGSSFPSGHSLGAAALVISLALVVSATDELPRAAARWAWAIAIAWLLFMMWSRTALHVHWATDVTAGALLGASVAILSRRFWFRDIHSSPRAGSGTPARGVS
;
A
#
# COMPACT_ATOMS: atom_id res chain seq x y z
N MET A 1 -19.22 31.53 11.00
CA MET A 1 -19.75 30.16 10.89
C MET A 1 -18.76 29.30 10.12
N THR A 2 -17.95 28.49 10.80
CA THR A 2 -16.98 27.59 10.15
C THR A 2 -17.75 26.37 9.63
N GLN A 3 -17.94 26.26 8.31
CA GLN A 3 -18.57 25.09 7.68
C GLN A 3 -17.76 23.83 8.06
N ILE A 4 -18.36 22.92 8.85
CA ILE A 4 -17.72 21.66 9.23
C ILE A 4 -17.69 20.75 8.01
N VAL A 5 -16.54 20.66 7.33
CA VAL A 5 -16.33 19.76 6.20
C VAL A 5 -16.44 18.30 6.66
N SER A 6 -17.29 17.51 5.99
CA SER A 6 -17.50 16.08 6.29
C SER A 6 -16.21 15.25 6.15
N PRO A 7 -16.04 14.19 6.94
CA PRO A 7 -14.94 13.23 6.80
C PRO A 7 -14.71 12.76 5.35
N SER A 8 -15.77 12.40 4.64
CA SER A 8 -15.74 11.98 3.23
C SER A 8 -15.12 13.03 2.30
N LYS A 9 -15.57 14.30 2.39
CA LYS A 9 -15.02 15.42 1.59
C LYS A 9 -13.56 15.72 1.94
N ARG A 10 -13.21 15.67 3.24
CA ARG A 10 -11.82 15.88 3.69
C ARG A 10 -10.89 14.79 3.17
N THR A 11 -11.32 13.53 3.23
CA THR A 11 -10.55 12.40 2.74
C THR A 11 -10.40 12.45 1.22
N ALA A 12 -11.46 12.81 0.48
CA ALA A 12 -11.38 13.03 -0.97
C ALA A 12 -10.36 14.13 -1.34
N ALA A 13 -10.36 15.25 -0.63
CA ALA A 13 -9.37 16.31 -0.84
C ALA A 13 -7.94 15.84 -0.55
N ARG A 14 -7.72 15.08 0.52
CA ARG A 14 -6.41 14.50 0.86
C ARG A 14 -5.94 13.49 -0.17
N VAL A 15 -6.80 12.59 -0.63
CA VAL A 15 -6.49 11.62 -1.70
C VAL A 15 -6.12 12.33 -2.99
N ARG A 16 -6.85 13.40 -3.35
CA ARG A 16 -6.52 14.21 -4.53
C ARG A 16 -5.14 14.88 -4.39
N ALA A 17 -4.85 15.46 -3.23
CA ALA A 17 -3.54 16.07 -2.96
C ALA A 17 -2.40 15.03 -2.94
N ALA A 18 -2.68 13.80 -2.49
CA ALA A 18 -1.72 12.70 -2.45
C ALA A 18 -1.52 11.98 -3.81
N THR A 19 -2.42 12.19 -4.78
CA THR A 19 -2.37 11.53 -6.09
C THR A 19 -1.05 11.76 -6.84
N PRO A 20 -0.53 12.99 -7.02
CA PRO A 20 0.75 13.19 -7.71
C PRO A 20 1.92 12.48 -6.99
N TRP A 21 1.90 12.45 -5.66
CA TRP A 21 2.91 11.76 -4.86
C TRP A 21 2.82 10.23 -5.00
N ALA A 22 1.61 9.68 -5.12
CA ALA A 22 1.42 8.26 -5.40
C ALA A 22 1.93 7.89 -6.80
N VAL A 23 1.69 8.75 -7.81
CA VAL A 23 2.27 8.54 -9.15
C VAL A 23 3.80 8.60 -9.09
N ALA A 24 4.37 9.62 -8.44
CA ALA A 24 5.80 9.73 -8.23
C ALA A 24 6.38 8.52 -7.48
N GLY A 25 5.66 7.98 -6.50
CA GLY A 25 6.04 6.78 -5.76
C GLY A 25 6.13 5.54 -6.65
N VAL A 26 5.14 5.30 -7.52
CA VAL A 26 5.21 4.22 -8.52
C VAL A 26 6.40 4.42 -9.45
N LEU A 27 6.55 5.63 -10.01
CA LEU A 27 7.66 5.94 -10.92
C LEU A 27 9.02 5.77 -10.25
N LEU A 28 9.16 6.16 -8.99
CA LEU A 28 10.38 6.00 -8.22
C LEU A 28 10.73 4.52 -8.00
N VAL A 29 9.75 3.68 -7.66
CA VAL A 29 9.98 2.23 -7.49
C VAL A 29 10.36 1.58 -8.81
N VAL A 30 9.70 1.94 -9.91
CA VAL A 30 10.04 1.47 -11.26
C VAL A 30 11.46 1.91 -11.63
N ALA A 31 11.77 3.21 -11.47
CA ALA A 31 13.08 3.75 -11.78
C ALA A 31 14.19 3.11 -10.93
N ALA A 32 13.96 2.89 -9.64
CA ALA A 32 14.90 2.18 -8.76
C ALA A 32 15.14 0.75 -9.23
N GLY A 33 14.08 0.03 -9.61
CA GLY A 33 14.19 -1.32 -10.17
C GLY A 33 14.98 -1.36 -11.49
N LEU A 34 14.72 -0.41 -12.40
CA LEU A 34 15.45 -0.29 -13.66
C LEU A 34 16.92 0.11 -13.44
N LEU A 35 17.19 1.02 -12.51
CA LEU A 35 18.54 1.42 -12.13
C LEU A 35 19.32 0.22 -11.58
N MET A 36 18.71 -0.57 -10.68
CA MET A 36 19.29 -1.82 -10.20
C MET A 36 19.55 -2.78 -11.38
N ARG A 37 18.59 -2.98 -12.27
CA ARG A 37 18.76 -3.97 -13.35
C ARG A 37 19.82 -3.61 -14.37
N PHE A 38 19.91 -2.34 -14.77
CA PHE A 38 20.61 -1.94 -15.99
C PHE A 38 21.81 -1.02 -15.77
N VAL A 39 21.96 -0.41 -14.59
CA VAL A 39 22.99 0.62 -14.36
C VAL A 39 23.98 0.19 -13.28
N LEU A 40 23.50 -0.39 -12.19
CA LEU A 40 24.37 -0.79 -11.09
C LEU A 40 25.15 -2.08 -11.44
N PRO A 41 26.48 -2.13 -11.18
CA PRO A 41 27.31 -3.26 -11.58
C PRO A 41 27.11 -4.50 -10.70
N GLY A 42 27.13 -5.68 -11.33
CA GLY A 42 27.10 -7.00 -10.66
C GLY A 42 25.69 -7.52 -10.32
N PRO A 43 25.56 -8.78 -9.85
CA PRO A 43 24.33 -9.25 -9.23
C PRO A 43 24.14 -8.50 -7.91
N ILE A 44 23.31 -7.45 -7.92
CA ILE A 44 23.14 -6.55 -6.77
C ILE A 44 22.38 -7.29 -5.66
N GLY A 45 23.14 -7.97 -4.81
CA GLY A 45 22.65 -8.50 -3.55
C GLY A 45 22.20 -7.34 -2.68
N ALA A 46 23.13 -6.68 -2.01
CA ALA A 46 22.84 -5.63 -1.04
C ALA A 46 23.35 -4.26 -1.50
N LEU A 47 22.56 -3.20 -1.27
CA LEU A 47 23.07 -1.83 -1.26
C LEU A 47 23.66 -1.52 0.12
N GLY A 48 24.49 -0.49 0.27
CA GLY A 48 25.12 -0.16 1.56
C GLY A 48 24.15 -0.13 2.77
N PRO A 49 22.97 0.52 2.68
CA PRO A 49 21.96 0.48 3.74
C PRO A 49 21.36 -0.91 3.99
N ASP A 50 21.30 -1.77 2.96
CA ASP A 50 20.79 -3.13 3.09
C ASP A 50 21.75 -4.01 3.88
N GLU A 51 23.06 -3.90 3.66
CA GLU A 51 24.08 -4.66 4.39
C GLU A 51 24.08 -4.33 5.88
N TRP A 52 24.06 -3.02 6.19
CA TRP A 52 23.98 -2.56 7.58
C TRP A 52 22.73 -3.06 8.29
N TRP A 53 21.55 -2.92 7.66
CA TRP A 53 20.30 -3.38 8.25
C TRP A 53 20.26 -4.90 8.40
N HIS A 54 20.73 -5.63 7.38
CA HIS A 54 20.79 -7.08 7.40
C HIS A 54 21.65 -7.60 8.56
N GLY A 55 22.79 -6.95 8.85
CA GLY A 55 23.67 -7.34 9.96
C GLY A 55 23.05 -7.17 11.36
N VAL A 56 22.03 -6.31 11.52
CA VAL A 56 21.40 -6.04 12.82
C VAL A 56 19.97 -6.58 12.95
N ALA A 57 19.29 -6.85 11.84
CA ALA A 57 17.87 -7.25 11.83
C ALA A 57 17.68 -8.77 12.00
N GLY A 58 18.73 -9.57 11.84
CA GLY A 58 18.66 -11.03 11.84
C GLY A 58 18.16 -11.64 13.14
N LEU A 59 17.53 -12.81 13.03
CA LEU A 59 16.96 -13.54 14.15
C LEU A 59 17.62 -14.90 14.33
N THR A 60 17.65 -15.38 15.56
CA THR A 60 18.04 -16.75 15.85
C THR A 60 16.86 -17.69 15.56
N ARG A 61 17.08 -18.72 14.74
CA ARG A 61 16.06 -19.76 14.45
C ARG A 61 15.55 -20.39 15.74
N GLY A 62 14.24 -20.60 15.84
CA GLY A 62 13.59 -21.17 17.02
C GLY A 62 13.35 -20.20 18.19
N SER A 63 13.81 -18.95 18.10
CA SER A 63 13.50 -17.92 19.10
C SER A 63 12.04 -17.44 19.00
N ALA A 64 11.52 -16.84 20.08
CA ALA A 64 10.17 -16.25 20.06
C ALA A 64 9.99 -15.16 18.98
N PRO A 65 10.94 -14.21 18.80
CA PRO A 65 10.87 -13.25 17.69
C PRO A 65 10.85 -13.92 16.31
N PHE A 66 11.56 -15.04 16.13
CA PHE A 66 11.53 -15.80 14.88
C PHE A 66 10.12 -16.35 14.60
N ALA A 67 9.47 -16.95 15.60
CA ALA A 67 8.09 -17.44 15.45
C ALA A 67 7.11 -16.31 15.10
N VAL A 68 7.27 -15.14 15.72
CA VAL A 68 6.47 -13.93 15.44
C VAL A 68 6.72 -13.43 14.01
N ALA A 69 7.96 -13.43 13.54
CA ALA A 69 8.29 -13.06 12.18
C ALA A 69 7.70 -14.04 11.16
N VAL A 70 7.74 -15.35 11.44
CA VAL A 70 7.10 -16.40 10.61
C VAL A 70 5.59 -16.21 10.57
N PHE A 71 4.94 -15.90 11.68
CA PHE A 71 3.51 -15.58 11.70
C PHE A 71 3.18 -14.40 10.75
N GLY A 72 4.00 -13.35 10.78
CA GLY A 72 3.90 -12.26 9.81
C GLY A 72 4.08 -12.73 8.36
N ALA A 73 5.01 -13.65 8.12
CA ALA A 73 5.23 -14.25 6.79
C ALA A 73 4.01 -15.01 6.27
N GLU A 74 3.34 -15.80 7.11
CA GLU A 74 2.15 -16.57 6.72
C GLU A 74 0.97 -15.64 6.39
N ILE A 75 0.69 -14.66 7.25
CA ILE A 75 -0.42 -13.73 7.04
C ILE A 75 -0.14 -12.79 5.86
N GLY A 76 1.09 -12.28 5.75
CA GLY A 76 1.49 -11.40 4.65
C GLY A 76 1.75 -12.13 3.33
N GLY A 77 1.78 -13.47 3.35
CA GLY A 77 1.98 -14.30 2.18
C GLY A 77 0.84 -14.20 1.18
N GLY A 78 1.05 -14.72 -0.03
CA GLY A 78 0.07 -14.60 -1.13
C GLY A 78 -1.33 -15.08 -0.72
N PHE A 79 -1.42 -16.25 -0.09
CA PHE A 79 -2.70 -16.80 0.41
C PHE A 79 -3.27 -16.01 1.59
N GLY A 80 -2.45 -15.69 2.60
CA GLY A 80 -2.90 -14.93 3.77
C GLY A 80 -3.42 -13.53 3.41
N ALA A 81 -2.67 -12.80 2.60
CA ALA A 81 -3.05 -11.47 2.14
C ALA A 81 -4.31 -11.51 1.26
N ALA A 82 -4.44 -12.52 0.39
CA ALA A 82 -5.64 -12.73 -0.42
C ALA A 82 -6.87 -13.04 0.45
N ALA A 83 -6.73 -13.88 1.47
CA ALA A 83 -7.79 -14.20 2.42
C ALA A 83 -8.23 -12.95 3.20
N CYS A 84 -7.28 -12.19 3.75
CA CYS A 84 -7.58 -10.93 4.44
C CYS A 84 -8.28 -9.92 3.52
N ALA A 85 -7.83 -9.78 2.28
CA ALA A 85 -8.47 -8.91 1.29
C ALA A 85 -9.89 -9.39 0.95
N ALA A 86 -10.09 -10.69 0.75
CA ALA A 86 -11.40 -11.28 0.47
C ALA A 86 -12.39 -11.04 1.62
N ILE A 87 -11.95 -11.23 2.87
CA ILE A 87 -12.76 -10.94 4.06
C ILE A 87 -13.12 -9.46 4.12
N ALA A 88 -12.15 -8.56 3.92
CA ALA A 88 -12.40 -7.13 3.91
C ALA A 88 -13.39 -6.71 2.81
N ILE A 89 -13.23 -7.23 1.60
CA ILE A 89 -14.10 -6.98 0.45
C ILE A 89 -15.52 -7.50 0.75
N ALA A 90 -15.65 -8.73 1.25
CA ALA A 90 -16.94 -9.32 1.60
C ALA A 90 -17.66 -8.50 2.69
N LEU A 91 -16.92 -8.06 3.72
CA LEU A 91 -17.45 -7.18 4.77
C LEU A 91 -17.93 -5.85 4.19
N LEU A 92 -17.15 -5.21 3.31
CA LEU A 92 -17.56 -3.95 2.68
C LEU A 92 -18.80 -4.12 1.79
N LEU A 93 -18.93 -5.25 1.09
CA LEU A 93 -20.13 -5.58 0.32
C LEU A 93 -21.34 -5.80 1.24
N ALA A 94 -21.17 -6.53 2.34
CA ALA A 94 -22.22 -6.74 3.35
C ALA A 94 -22.68 -5.41 3.99
N LEU A 95 -21.75 -4.49 4.22
CA LEU A 95 -22.01 -3.13 4.69
C LEU A 95 -22.54 -2.19 3.59
N ARG A 96 -22.89 -2.70 2.40
CA ARG A 96 -23.42 -1.94 1.25
C ARG A 96 -22.48 -0.83 0.77
N ARG A 97 -21.16 -1.08 0.82
CA ARG A 97 -20.09 -0.18 0.36
C ARG A 97 -19.34 -0.73 -0.86
N PRO A 98 -20.00 -0.99 -2.00
CA PRO A 98 -19.39 -1.66 -3.15
C PRO A 98 -18.25 -0.87 -3.79
N ARG A 99 -18.29 0.47 -3.76
CA ARG A 99 -17.20 1.31 -4.29
C ARG A 99 -15.93 1.22 -3.43
N ASP A 100 -16.08 1.15 -2.10
CA ASP A 100 -14.95 0.92 -1.20
C ASP A 100 -14.35 -0.48 -1.44
N ALA A 101 -15.21 -1.50 -1.57
CA ALA A 101 -14.81 -2.86 -1.90
C ALA A 101 -14.03 -2.94 -3.23
N ALA A 102 -14.56 -2.28 -4.27
CA ALA A 102 -13.91 -2.22 -5.58
C ALA A 102 -12.56 -1.49 -5.54
N ALA A 103 -12.43 -0.43 -4.74
CA ALA A 103 -11.17 0.27 -4.54
C ALA A 103 -10.11 -0.62 -3.86
N VAL A 104 -10.48 -1.36 -2.82
CA VAL A 104 -9.59 -2.33 -2.16
C VAL A 104 -9.18 -3.44 -3.14
N ALA A 105 -10.15 -4.04 -3.84
CA ALA A 105 -9.89 -5.10 -4.82
C ALA A 105 -8.94 -4.62 -5.93
N THR A 106 -9.17 -3.42 -6.46
CA THR A 106 -8.31 -2.82 -7.49
C THR A 106 -6.90 -2.61 -6.97
N ALA A 107 -6.74 -2.11 -5.73
CA ALA A 107 -5.42 -1.90 -5.14
C ALA A 107 -4.64 -3.22 -4.99
N MET A 108 -5.31 -4.29 -4.57
CA MET A 108 -4.70 -5.61 -4.40
C MET A 108 -4.29 -6.22 -5.75
N VAL A 109 -5.20 -6.23 -6.73
CA VAL A 109 -4.93 -6.81 -8.07
C VAL A 109 -3.83 -6.02 -8.79
N LEU A 110 -3.94 -4.70 -8.80
CA LEU A 110 -2.94 -3.82 -9.42
C LEU A 110 -1.58 -3.97 -8.74
N GLY A 111 -1.58 -4.02 -7.41
CA GLY A 111 -0.38 -4.19 -6.62
C GLY A 111 0.35 -5.50 -6.92
N VAL A 112 -0.37 -6.63 -6.95
CA VAL A 112 0.20 -7.94 -7.31
C VAL A 112 0.74 -7.91 -8.75
N GLY A 113 -0.05 -7.39 -9.70
CA GLY A 113 0.38 -7.28 -11.09
C GLY A 113 1.68 -6.48 -11.28
N LEU A 114 1.78 -5.30 -10.64
CA LEU A 114 3.00 -4.49 -10.70
C LEU A 114 4.19 -5.18 -10.00
N SER A 115 3.95 -5.84 -8.86
CA SER A 115 4.99 -6.59 -8.14
C SER A 115 5.59 -7.68 -9.01
N GLU A 116 4.76 -8.52 -9.64
CA GLU A 116 5.23 -9.63 -10.47
C GLU A 116 5.92 -9.14 -11.75
N LEU A 117 5.41 -8.07 -12.38
CA LEU A 117 6.07 -7.45 -13.53
C LEU A 117 7.47 -6.93 -13.16
N LEU A 118 7.59 -6.21 -12.04
CA LEU A 118 8.89 -5.72 -11.57
C LEU A 118 9.83 -6.88 -11.21
N LYS A 119 9.32 -7.92 -10.57
CA LYS A 119 10.12 -9.12 -10.25
C LYS A 119 10.69 -9.78 -11.50
N ALA A 120 9.90 -9.88 -12.58
CA ALA A 120 10.31 -10.45 -13.85
C ALA A 120 11.39 -9.62 -14.57
N VAL A 121 11.46 -8.31 -14.32
CA VAL A 121 12.44 -7.41 -14.94
C VAL A 121 13.70 -7.28 -14.09
N VAL A 122 13.55 -7.03 -12.78
CA VAL A 122 14.66 -6.65 -11.89
C VAL A 122 15.52 -7.85 -11.53
N LEU A 123 14.91 -9.03 -11.35
CA LEU A 123 15.63 -10.29 -11.06
C LEU A 123 16.66 -10.17 -9.93
N ARG A 124 16.34 -9.39 -8.88
CA ARG A 124 17.24 -9.14 -7.77
C ARG A 124 17.41 -10.40 -6.92
N PRO A 125 18.64 -10.85 -6.61
CA PRO A 125 18.87 -11.96 -5.71
C PRO A 125 18.46 -11.60 -4.28
N ARG A 126 17.88 -12.59 -3.58
CA ARG A 126 17.57 -12.49 -2.15
C ARG A 126 18.84 -12.59 -1.29
N PRO A 127 18.79 -12.24 0.01
CA PRO A 127 19.87 -12.57 0.93
C PRO A 127 20.17 -14.08 0.89
N TRP A 128 21.45 -14.41 1.05
CA TRP A 128 22.01 -15.75 0.83
C TRP A 128 21.74 -16.71 2.00
N ASP A 129 21.42 -16.18 3.16
CA ASP A 129 21.26 -16.85 4.46
C ASP A 129 19.81 -16.84 4.95
N GLN A 130 18.86 -17.10 4.03
CA GLN A 130 17.43 -17.08 4.34
C GLN A 130 17.08 -17.97 5.55
N LEU A 131 16.29 -17.41 6.47
CA LEU A 131 15.77 -18.15 7.64
C LEU A 131 14.40 -18.77 7.37
N TYR A 132 13.76 -18.41 6.25
CA TYR A 132 12.45 -18.89 5.84
C TYR A 132 12.42 -19.06 4.31
N SER A 133 11.73 -20.09 3.82
CA SER A 133 11.75 -20.43 2.40
C SER A 133 11.07 -19.35 1.53
N SER A 134 11.81 -18.81 0.55
CA SER A 134 11.21 -17.93 -0.45
C SER A 134 11.96 -18.01 -1.79
N SER A 135 11.21 -18.18 -2.89
CA SER A 135 11.75 -18.28 -4.24
C SER A 135 11.55 -16.99 -5.06
N GLY A 136 12.22 -16.91 -6.20
CA GLY A 136 12.11 -15.80 -7.16
C GLY A 136 12.80 -14.50 -6.71
N SER A 137 12.62 -13.46 -7.52
CA SER A 137 13.22 -12.12 -7.32
C SER A 137 12.80 -11.50 -5.98
N SER A 138 13.75 -10.84 -5.31
CA SER A 138 13.54 -10.18 -4.02
C SER A 138 12.84 -8.81 -4.16
N PHE A 139 13.03 -8.12 -5.27
CA PHE A 139 12.54 -6.75 -5.48
C PHE A 139 11.30 -6.69 -6.38
N PRO A 140 10.26 -5.91 -6.02
CA PRO A 140 9.99 -5.39 -4.66
C PRO A 140 9.45 -6.50 -3.74
N SER A 141 9.39 -6.23 -2.43
CA SER A 141 8.74 -7.14 -1.47
C SER A 141 7.23 -7.19 -1.67
N GLY A 142 6.72 -8.33 -2.14
CA GLY A 142 5.28 -8.56 -2.31
C GLY A 142 4.49 -8.56 -1.00
N HIS A 143 5.10 -9.00 0.12
CA HIS A 143 4.44 -9.00 1.44
C HIS A 143 4.26 -7.57 1.96
N SER A 144 5.31 -6.74 1.85
CA SER A 144 5.25 -5.33 2.27
C SER A 144 4.29 -4.53 1.40
N LEU A 145 4.25 -4.83 0.10
CA LEU A 145 3.29 -4.26 -0.83
C LEU A 145 1.86 -4.64 -0.50
N GLY A 146 1.58 -5.94 -0.33
CA GLY A 146 0.23 -6.42 -0.02
C GLY A 146 -0.26 -5.87 1.32
N ALA A 147 0.60 -5.86 2.33
CA ALA A 147 0.31 -5.24 3.62
C ALA A 147 -0.03 -3.76 3.48
N ALA A 148 0.81 -2.96 2.83
CA ALA A 148 0.57 -1.54 2.62
C ALA A 148 -0.71 -1.28 1.83
N ALA A 149 -0.92 -1.98 0.71
CA ALA A 149 -2.09 -1.84 -0.15
C ALA A 149 -3.39 -2.10 0.62
N LEU A 150 -3.43 -3.18 1.42
CA LEU A 150 -4.61 -3.53 2.21
C LEU A 150 -4.85 -2.52 3.34
N VAL A 151 -3.88 -2.34 4.25
CA VAL A 151 -4.13 -1.57 5.48
C VAL A 151 -4.31 -0.07 5.23
N ILE A 152 -3.63 0.50 4.22
CA ILE A 152 -3.84 1.89 3.83
C ILE A 152 -5.20 2.05 3.15
N SER A 153 -5.64 1.09 2.32
CA SER A 153 -6.98 1.12 1.75
C SER A 153 -8.05 1.09 2.83
N LEU A 154 -7.90 0.23 3.84
CA LEU A 154 -8.83 0.17 4.99
C LEU A 154 -8.80 1.46 5.82
N ALA A 155 -7.62 2.03 6.07
CA ALA A 155 -7.51 3.32 6.77
C ALA A 155 -8.19 4.47 5.99
N LEU A 156 -8.10 4.48 4.66
CA LEU A 156 -8.81 5.43 3.79
C LEU A 156 -10.32 5.21 3.82
N VAL A 157 -10.78 3.96 3.83
CA VAL A 157 -12.20 3.60 3.96
C VAL A 157 -12.77 4.11 5.27
N VAL A 158 -12.10 3.82 6.40
CA VAL A 158 -12.49 4.32 7.74
C VAL A 158 -12.46 5.85 7.77
N SER A 159 -11.41 6.48 7.24
CA SER A 159 -11.30 7.94 7.19
C SER A 159 -12.38 8.64 6.36
N ALA A 160 -12.97 7.94 5.39
CA ALA A 160 -14.03 8.45 4.54
C ALA A 160 -15.45 8.11 5.03
N THR A 161 -15.58 7.43 6.17
CA THR A 161 -16.87 7.02 6.75
C THR A 161 -17.39 8.15 7.65
N ASP A 162 -18.50 8.77 7.28
CA ASP A 162 -18.99 9.97 7.96
C ASP A 162 -19.63 9.64 9.33
N GLU A 163 -20.12 8.41 9.49
CA GLU A 163 -20.74 7.88 10.70
C GLU A 163 -19.72 7.53 11.79
N LEU A 164 -18.44 7.40 11.45
CA LEU A 164 -17.40 7.02 12.41
C LEU A 164 -16.79 8.23 13.12
N PRO A 165 -16.45 8.10 14.42
CA PRO A 165 -15.80 9.17 15.15
C PRO A 165 -14.39 9.42 14.59
N ARG A 166 -13.92 10.67 14.67
CA ARG A 166 -12.56 11.05 14.19
C ARG A 166 -11.44 10.22 14.82
N ALA A 167 -11.64 9.72 16.05
CA ALA A 167 -10.70 8.85 16.72
C ALA A 167 -10.54 7.49 16.00
N ALA A 168 -11.60 6.97 15.38
CA ALA A 168 -11.53 5.72 14.61
C ALA A 168 -10.57 5.84 13.43
N ALA A 169 -10.59 6.96 12.71
CA ALA A 169 -9.63 7.22 11.64
C ALA A 169 -8.18 7.27 12.16
N ARG A 170 -7.94 7.92 13.31
CA ARG A 170 -6.59 7.97 13.91
C ARG A 170 -6.08 6.59 14.28
N TRP A 171 -6.91 5.78 14.94
CA TRP A 171 -6.57 4.41 15.31
C TRP A 171 -6.37 3.53 14.08
N ALA A 172 -7.20 3.66 13.04
CA ALA A 172 -7.02 2.93 11.78
C ALA A 172 -5.66 3.24 11.14
N TRP A 173 -5.23 4.50 11.10
CA TRP A 173 -3.91 4.87 10.62
C TRP A 173 -2.78 4.36 11.52
N ALA A 174 -2.94 4.42 12.84
CA ALA A 174 -1.94 3.87 13.77
C ALA A 174 -1.75 2.36 13.59
N ILE A 175 -2.85 1.60 13.49
CA ILE A 175 -2.83 0.15 13.23
C ILE A 175 -2.23 -0.14 11.86
N ALA A 176 -2.60 0.64 10.83
CA ALA A 176 -2.06 0.48 9.48
C ALA A 176 -0.53 0.66 9.45
N ILE A 177 -0.01 1.70 10.11
CA ILE A 177 1.43 1.96 10.20
C ILE A 177 2.12 0.86 11.01
N ALA A 178 1.57 0.48 12.16
CA ALA A 178 2.13 -0.57 13.00
C ALA A 178 2.23 -1.91 12.25
N TRP A 179 1.16 -2.31 11.55
CA TRP A 179 1.13 -3.52 10.74
C TRP A 179 2.13 -3.48 9.58
N LEU A 180 2.24 -2.35 8.88
CA LEU A 180 3.19 -2.18 7.80
C LEU A 180 4.63 -2.31 8.28
N LEU A 181 4.98 -1.61 9.37
CA LEU A 181 6.32 -1.68 9.97
C LEU A 181 6.63 -3.09 10.48
N PHE A 182 5.66 -3.75 11.12
CA PHE A 182 5.77 -5.14 11.53
C PHE A 182 6.06 -6.07 10.34
N MET A 183 5.34 -5.89 9.23
CA MET A 183 5.54 -6.70 8.03
C MET A 183 6.92 -6.44 7.41
N MET A 184 7.34 -5.17 7.31
CA MET A 184 8.68 -4.81 6.81
C MET A 184 9.77 -5.48 7.66
N TRP A 185 9.67 -5.37 8.99
CA TRP A 185 10.58 -6.03 9.92
C TRP A 185 10.58 -7.55 9.74
N SER A 186 9.41 -8.21 9.74
CA SER A 186 9.28 -9.66 9.58
C SER A 186 10.05 -10.16 8.34
N ARG A 187 9.91 -9.47 7.20
CA ARG A 187 10.59 -9.87 5.95
C ARG A 187 12.10 -9.67 6.00
N THR A 188 12.57 -8.56 6.56
CA THR A 188 14.02 -8.35 6.68
C THR A 188 14.64 -9.22 7.75
N ALA A 189 13.94 -9.48 8.86
CA ALA A 189 14.42 -10.26 9.99
C ALA A 189 14.51 -11.76 9.69
N LEU A 190 13.70 -12.25 8.76
CA LEU A 190 13.80 -13.61 8.20
C LEU A 190 14.83 -13.73 7.06
N HIS A 191 15.56 -12.66 6.74
CA HIS A 191 16.57 -12.63 5.68
C HIS A 191 16.03 -13.03 4.30
N VAL A 192 14.75 -12.78 4.02
CA VAL A 192 14.14 -13.10 2.71
C VAL A 192 14.09 -11.90 1.77
N HIS A 193 14.28 -10.69 2.30
CA HIS A 193 14.24 -9.43 1.56
C HIS A 193 15.25 -8.44 2.14
N TRP A 194 15.77 -7.58 1.27
CA TRP A 194 16.59 -6.44 1.66
C TRP A 194 15.73 -5.29 2.20
N ALA A 195 16.32 -4.35 2.95
CA ALA A 195 15.60 -3.20 3.51
C ALA A 195 14.98 -2.32 2.40
N THR A 196 15.67 -2.18 1.28
CA THR A 196 15.19 -1.47 0.10
C THR A 196 14.05 -2.21 -0.61
N ASP A 197 14.00 -3.54 -0.58
CA ASP A 197 12.88 -4.32 -1.16
C ASP A 197 11.58 -4.04 -0.40
N VAL A 198 11.64 -4.05 0.94
CA VAL A 198 10.46 -3.83 1.79
C VAL A 198 10.00 -2.39 1.75
N THR A 199 10.92 -1.44 1.62
CA THR A 199 10.62 -0.01 1.46
C THR A 199 9.96 0.26 0.11
N ALA A 200 10.49 -0.30 -0.98
CA ALA A 200 9.91 -0.19 -2.30
C ALA A 200 8.52 -0.85 -2.35
N GLY A 201 8.36 -2.02 -1.74
CA GLY A 201 7.06 -2.70 -1.61
C GLY A 201 6.04 -1.83 -0.87
N ALA A 202 6.42 -1.27 0.29
CA ALA A 202 5.57 -0.39 1.08
C ALA A 202 5.13 0.87 0.30
N LEU A 203 6.07 1.54 -0.38
CA LEU A 203 5.80 2.72 -1.19
C LEU A 203 4.87 2.41 -2.37
N LEU A 204 5.11 1.29 -3.07
CA LEU A 204 4.28 0.85 -4.18
C LEU A 204 2.87 0.49 -3.72
N GLY A 205 2.74 -0.26 -2.61
CA GLY A 205 1.47 -0.62 -2.00
C GLY A 205 0.65 0.60 -1.55
N ALA A 206 1.28 1.57 -0.90
CA ALA A 206 0.64 2.84 -0.53
C ALA A 206 0.15 3.61 -1.75
N SER A 207 0.97 3.63 -2.80
CA SER A 207 0.65 4.34 -4.04
C SER A 207 -0.55 3.73 -4.74
N VAL A 208 -0.60 2.40 -4.92
CA VAL A 208 -1.73 1.74 -5.56
C VAL A 208 -3.02 1.86 -4.74
N ALA A 209 -2.95 1.90 -3.41
CA ALA A 209 -4.10 2.17 -2.54
C ALA A 209 -4.70 3.57 -2.79
N ILE A 210 -3.85 4.60 -2.83
CA ILE A 210 -4.26 6.00 -3.08
C ILE A 210 -4.83 6.14 -4.50
N LEU A 211 -4.16 5.58 -5.51
CA LEU A 211 -4.59 5.66 -6.91
C LEU A 211 -5.91 4.93 -7.14
N SER A 212 -6.07 3.73 -6.57
CA SER A 212 -7.32 2.97 -6.64
C SER A 212 -8.46 3.72 -5.96
N ARG A 213 -8.21 4.31 -4.79
CA ARG A 213 -9.19 5.16 -4.11
C ARG A 213 -9.58 6.36 -4.97
N ARG A 214 -8.60 7.06 -5.57
CA ARG A 214 -8.84 8.21 -6.44
C ARG A 214 -9.67 7.83 -7.66
N PHE A 215 -9.38 6.69 -8.28
CA PHE A 215 -10.05 6.18 -9.48
C PHE A 215 -11.54 5.92 -9.25
N TRP A 216 -11.90 5.24 -8.16
CA TRP A 216 -13.29 4.87 -7.86
C TRP A 216 -14.14 6.01 -7.29
N PHE A 217 -13.52 7.10 -6.83
CA PHE A 217 -14.20 8.24 -6.20
C PHE A 217 -14.02 9.54 -7.01
N ARG A 218 -13.60 9.44 -8.28
CA ARG A 218 -13.28 10.63 -9.10
C ARG A 218 -14.48 11.47 -9.49
N ASP A 219 -15.64 10.85 -9.66
CA ASP A 219 -16.83 11.49 -10.22
C ASP A 219 -17.76 12.10 -9.16
N ILE A 220 -17.51 11.84 -7.87
CA ILE A 220 -18.41 12.24 -6.77
C ILE A 220 -18.41 13.76 -6.53
N HIS A 221 -17.50 14.51 -7.15
CA HIS A 221 -17.39 15.96 -7.00
C HIS A 221 -17.49 16.73 -8.34
N SER A 222 -17.87 16.04 -9.41
CA SER A 222 -18.08 16.62 -10.74
C SER A 222 -19.54 17.04 -10.94
N SER A 223 -20.13 17.81 -10.02
CA SER A 223 -21.42 18.45 -10.31
C SER A 223 -21.17 19.80 -11.00
N PRO A 224 -21.86 20.11 -12.12
CA PRO A 224 -21.58 21.29 -12.95
C PRO A 224 -21.70 22.60 -12.18
N ARG A 225 -20.92 23.62 -12.57
CA ARG A 225 -21.20 25.02 -12.22
C ARG A 225 -22.64 25.34 -12.62
N ALA A 226 -23.56 25.38 -11.66
CA ALA A 226 -24.83 26.06 -11.83
C ALA A 226 -24.52 27.56 -11.87
N GLY A 227 -24.62 28.18 -13.05
CA GLY A 227 -24.51 29.63 -13.15
C GLY A 227 -24.11 30.16 -14.52
N SER A 228 -25.07 30.26 -15.44
CA SER A 228 -25.28 31.47 -16.26
C SER A 228 -26.58 31.31 -17.06
N GLY A 229 -27.63 31.97 -16.60
CA GLY A 229 -28.95 31.98 -17.25
C GLY A 229 -29.89 32.86 -16.44
N THR A 230 -29.62 34.16 -16.48
CA THR A 230 -30.32 35.28 -15.84
C THR A 230 -31.85 35.16 -15.90
N PRO A 231 -32.61 35.46 -14.83
CA PRO A 231 -34.03 35.72 -14.96
C PRO A 231 -34.20 37.13 -15.56
N ALA A 232 -34.63 37.21 -16.81
CA ALA A 232 -35.10 38.47 -17.38
C ALA A 232 -36.38 38.88 -16.64
N ARG A 233 -36.25 39.82 -15.70
CA ARG A 233 -37.37 40.62 -15.21
C ARG A 233 -37.85 41.50 -16.37
N GLY A 234 -39.16 41.51 -16.60
CA GLY A 234 -39.78 42.42 -17.56
C GLY A 234 -39.63 43.88 -17.17
N VAL A 235 -39.60 44.74 -18.18
CA VAL A 235 -40.04 46.14 -18.13
C VAL A 235 -40.62 46.49 -19.51
N SER A 236 -41.73 47.24 -19.46
CA SER A 236 -42.62 47.80 -20.50
C SER A 236 -43.49 46.83 -21.28
#